data_AF-A0A5R9EJK6-F1
#
_entry.id   AF-A0A5R9EJK6-F1
#
_cell.length_a   1.000
_cell.length_b   1.000
_cell.length_c   1.000
_cell.angle_alpha   90.00
_cell.angle_beta   90.00
_cell.angle_gamma   90.00
#
_symmetry.space_group_name_H-M   'P 1'
#
loop_
_entity.id
_entity.type
_entity.pdbx_description
1 polymer ?
#
loop_
_entity_poly.entity_id
_entity_poly.type
_entity_poly.pdbx_seq_one_letter_code
_entity_poly.pdbx_strand_id
1 'polypeptide(L)'
;MTRPRDLPYGESGLELRRHKRRRWCREAGCPRGSSTEQIPQLPAGARITMGLLDAAGRGRRDAASTVIQAARDLRLSWPTAMDTFRAVAREVTEARSTRL
;
A
#
# COMPACT_ATOMS: atom_id res chain seq x y z
N MET A 1 -6.91 5.49 17.18
CA MET A 1 -6.51 4.18 16.62
C MET A 1 -7.02 4.10 15.20
N THR A 2 -6.29 3.51 14.25
CA THR A 2 -6.75 3.35 12.85
C THR A 2 -6.67 1.89 12.42
N ARG A 3 -7.56 1.49 11.49
CA ARG A 3 -7.67 0.12 10.97
C ARG A 3 -7.49 0.13 9.45
N PRO A 4 -6.26 0.32 8.97
CA PRO A 4 -5.98 0.18 7.53
C PRO A 4 -6.32 -1.24 7.07
N ARG A 5 -6.86 -1.36 5.86
CA ARG A 5 -7.04 -2.67 5.21
C ARG A 5 -5.67 -3.24 4.86
N ASP A 6 -5.50 -4.52 5.14
CA ASP A 6 -4.25 -5.23 4.92
C ASP A 6 -4.47 -6.53 4.13
N LEU A 7 -3.36 -7.14 3.69
CA LEU A 7 -3.34 -8.42 3.01
C LEU A 7 -4.09 -9.49 3.82
N PRO A 8 -5.00 -10.26 3.19
CA PRO A 8 -5.55 -11.46 3.82
C PRO A 8 -4.44 -12.50 4.02
N TYR A 9 -4.63 -13.38 5.02
CA TYR A 9 -3.74 -14.52 5.25
C TYR A 9 -4.56 -15.81 5.18
N GLY A 10 -4.26 -16.63 4.17
CA GLY A 10 -5.12 -17.75 3.80
C GLY A 10 -6.53 -17.26 3.46
N GLU A 11 -7.55 -18.00 3.92
CA GLU A 11 -8.96 -17.65 3.70
C GLU A 11 -9.47 -16.54 4.64
N SER A 12 -8.69 -16.18 5.67
CA SER A 12 -9.11 -15.23 6.70
C SER A 12 -8.67 -13.81 6.39
N GLY A 13 -9.59 -12.86 6.59
CA GLY A 13 -9.24 -11.44 6.62
C GLY A 13 -8.46 -11.11 7.88
N LEU A 14 -7.30 -10.46 7.74
CA LEU A 14 -6.55 -9.90 8.87
C LEU A 14 -6.99 -8.46 9.13
N GLU A 15 -7.17 -8.08 10.41
CA GLU A 15 -7.42 -6.70 10.82
C GLU A 15 -6.15 -6.07 11.38
N LEU A 16 -5.47 -5.25 10.57
CA LEU A 16 -4.32 -4.47 11.04
C LEU A 16 -4.79 -3.30 11.92
N ARG A 17 -4.37 -3.30 13.18
CA ARG A 17 -4.70 -2.28 14.16
C ARG A 17 -3.50 -1.39 14.47
N ARG A 18 -3.61 -0.12 14.09
CA ARG A 18 -2.54 0.87 14.29
C ARG A 18 -2.82 1.79 15.47
N HIS A 19 -1.92 1.73 16.45
CA HIS A 19 -1.82 2.73 17.50
C HIS A 19 -0.83 3.82 17.06
N LYS A 20 -1.37 5.01 16.74
CA LYS A 20 -0.54 6.15 16.38
C LYS A 20 0.07 6.74 17.64
N ARG A 21 1.40 6.77 17.74
CA ARG A 21 2.10 7.58 18.74
C ARG A 21 2.61 8.87 18.10
N ARG A 22 2.28 10.00 18.73
CA ARG A 22 2.87 11.30 18.42
C ARG A 22 4.18 11.42 19.16
N ARG A 23 5.24 11.79 18.45
CA ARG A 23 6.57 12.11 18.98
C ARG A 23 6.77 13.61 18.82
N TRP A 24 7.21 14.27 19.88
CA TRP A 24 7.56 15.69 19.82
C TRP A 24 9.01 15.83 19.39
N CYS A 25 9.29 16.78 18.50
CA CYS A 25 10.66 17.18 18.22
C CYS A 25 11.16 17.96 19.44
N ARG A 26 12.38 17.66 19.91
CA ARG A 26 13.00 18.36 21.04
C ARG A 26 13.78 19.61 20.61
N GLU A 27 14.00 19.78 19.31
CA GLU A 27 14.72 20.92 18.76
C GLU A 27 13.89 22.20 18.85
N ALA A 28 14.48 23.25 19.43
CA ALA A 28 13.84 24.56 19.49
C ALA A 28 13.68 25.13 18.06
N GLY A 29 12.46 25.57 17.73
CA GLY A 29 12.17 26.11 16.39
C GLY A 29 11.88 25.06 15.32
N CYS A 30 11.73 23.77 15.66
CA CYS A 30 11.32 22.76 14.67
C CYS A 30 9.98 23.14 14.01
N PRO A 31 9.93 23.41 12.69
CA PRO A 31 8.71 23.89 12.04
C PRO A 31 7.59 22.85 12.01
N ARG A 32 7.92 21.55 12.15
CA ARG A 32 6.91 20.50 12.26
C ARG A 32 6.36 20.33 13.69
N GLY A 33 7.14 20.67 14.73
CA GLY A 33 6.83 20.52 16.16
C GLY A 33 6.66 19.08 16.66
N SER A 34 5.93 18.24 15.93
CA SER A 34 5.73 16.83 16.22
C SER A 34 5.55 16.01 14.95
N SER A 35 5.86 14.73 15.05
CA SER A 35 5.62 13.74 14.02
C SER A 35 4.75 12.63 14.57
N THR A 36 3.97 11.99 13.71
CA THR A 36 3.43 10.67 14.04
C THR A 36 4.46 9.66 13.56
N GLU A 37 4.75 8.66 14.38
CA GLU A 37 5.54 7.52 13.94
C GLU A 37 4.92 6.96 12.65
N GLN A 38 5.74 6.62 11.66
CA GLN A 38 5.32 6.06 10.38
C GLN A 38 6.38 5.07 9.91
N ILE A 39 5.93 4.04 9.19
CA ILE A 39 6.80 3.07 8.52
C ILE A 39 6.46 3.08 7.02
N PRO A 40 7.41 2.77 6.12
CA PRO A 40 7.15 2.77 4.68
C PRO A 40 5.92 1.95 4.28
N GLN A 41 5.67 0.83 4.96
CA GLN A 41 4.54 -0.07 4.68
C GLN A 41 3.18 0.53 5.08
N LEU A 42 3.19 1.52 5.97
CA LEU A 42 2.00 2.16 6.53
C LEU A 42 2.27 3.65 6.79
N PRO A 43 2.26 4.46 5.72
CA PRO A 43 2.53 5.89 5.83
C PRO A 43 1.43 6.60 6.63
N ALA A 44 1.73 7.83 7.04
CA ALA A 44 0.79 8.63 7.81
C ALA A 44 -0.54 8.81 7.05
N GLY A 45 -1.65 8.41 7.68
CA GLY A 45 -2.99 8.55 7.10
C GLY A 45 -3.41 7.42 6.16
N ALA A 46 -2.56 6.41 5.93
CA ALA A 46 -2.89 5.26 5.09
C ALA A 46 -4.17 4.54 5.57
N ARG A 47 -5.08 4.28 4.63
CA ARG A 47 -6.29 3.45 4.82
C ARG A 47 -6.14 2.04 4.23
N ILE A 48 -5.10 1.82 3.44
CA ILE A 48 -4.74 0.56 2.77
C ILE A 48 -3.22 0.42 2.95
N THR A 49 -2.73 -0.75 3.31
CA THR A 49 -1.29 -0.99 3.45
C THR A 49 -0.59 -0.99 2.10
N MET A 50 0.69 -0.63 2.08
CA MET A 50 1.49 -0.73 0.86
C MET A 50 1.63 -2.18 0.40
N GLY A 51 1.68 -3.14 1.32
CA GLY A 51 1.70 -4.57 0.97
C GLY A 51 0.45 -5.00 0.19
N LEU A 52 -0.74 -4.56 0.62
CA LEU A 52 -1.99 -4.83 -0.10
C LEU A 52 -2.02 -4.15 -1.48
N LEU A 53 -1.49 -2.93 -1.60
CA LEU A 53 -1.36 -2.26 -2.89
C LEU A 53 -0.38 -2.97 -3.83
N ASP A 54 0.76 -3.43 -3.30
CA ASP A 54 1.77 -4.15 -4.07
C ASP A 54 1.24 -5.50 -4.56
N ALA A 55 0.53 -6.25 -3.72
CA ALA A 55 -0.12 -7.49 -4.13
C ALA A 55 -1.19 -7.28 -5.22
N ALA A 56 -1.95 -6.18 -5.16
CA ALA A 56 -2.92 -5.84 -6.21
C ALA A 56 -2.26 -5.51 -7.56
N GLY A 57 -1.08 -4.89 -7.52
CA GLY A 57 -0.30 -4.50 -8.69
C GLY A 57 0.51 -5.66 -9.29
N ARG A 58 1.23 -6.41 -8.45
CA ARG A 58 2.21 -7.44 -8.84
C ARG A 58 1.71 -8.87 -8.75
N GLY A 59 0.74 -9.18 -7.88
CA GLY A 59 0.22 -10.54 -7.63
C GLY A 59 -0.49 -11.20 -8.83
N ARG A 60 -0.52 -10.51 -9.97
CA ARG A 60 -1.08 -11.00 -11.23
C ARG A 60 -0.12 -11.93 -11.99
N ARG A 61 1.19 -11.77 -11.79
CA ARG A 61 2.19 -12.51 -12.57
C ARG A 61 2.19 -14.00 -12.29
N ASP A 62 1.88 -14.39 -11.05
CA ASP A 62 1.99 -15.79 -10.62
C ASP A 62 0.66 -16.55 -10.70
N ALA A 63 -0.48 -15.83 -10.80
CA ALA A 63 -1.83 -16.41 -10.75
C ALA A 63 -2.63 -16.34 -12.07
N ALA A 64 -2.08 -15.73 -13.14
CA ALA A 64 -2.79 -15.47 -14.41
C ALA A 64 -4.17 -14.80 -14.26
N SER A 65 -4.36 -13.99 -13.20
CA SER A 65 -5.65 -13.40 -12.87
C SER A 65 -5.93 -12.09 -13.63
N THR A 66 -7.18 -11.71 -13.81
CA THR A 66 -7.52 -10.39 -14.39
C THR A 66 -7.47 -9.28 -13.33
N VAL A 67 -7.47 -8.01 -13.73
CA VAL A 67 -7.55 -6.88 -12.77
C VAL A 67 -8.83 -6.94 -11.93
N ILE A 68 -9.95 -7.32 -12.55
CA ILE A 68 -11.24 -7.47 -11.87
C ILE A 68 -11.18 -8.62 -10.86
N GLN A 69 -10.57 -9.76 -11.22
CA GLN A 69 -10.43 -10.89 -10.30
C GLN A 69 -9.59 -10.51 -9.07
N ALA A 70 -8.42 -9.90 -9.29
CA ALA A 70 -7.57 -9.43 -8.20
C ALA A 70 -8.27 -8.40 -7.29
N ALA A 71 -9.08 -7.50 -7.86
CA ALA A 71 -9.86 -6.55 -7.06
C ALA A 71 -10.87 -7.26 -6.14
N ARG A 72 -11.52 -8.33 -6.63
CA ARG A 72 -12.44 -9.15 -5.84
C ARG A 72 -11.70 -9.90 -4.73
N ASP A 73 -10.63 -10.61 -5.08
CA ASP A 73 -9.84 -11.43 -4.14
C ASP A 73 -9.28 -10.57 -2.99
N LEU A 74 -8.82 -9.36 -3.31
CA LEU A 74 -8.24 -8.42 -2.35
C LEU A 74 -9.28 -7.45 -1.73
N ARG A 75 -10.56 -7.58 -2.08
CA ARG A 75 -11.66 -6.72 -1.60
C ARG A 75 -11.37 -5.22 -1.80
N LEU A 76 -10.82 -4.89 -2.96
CA LEU A 76 -10.54 -3.53 -3.41
C LEU A 76 -11.59 -3.08 -4.43
N SER A 77 -11.74 -1.77 -4.58
CA SER A 77 -12.50 -1.24 -5.71
C SER A 77 -11.69 -1.43 -7.00
N TRP A 78 -12.38 -1.57 -8.12
CA TRP A 78 -11.72 -1.68 -9.43
C TRP A 78 -10.78 -0.51 -9.74
N PRO A 79 -11.13 0.78 -9.47
CA PRO A 79 -10.19 1.89 -9.70
C PRO A 79 -8.88 1.73 -8.94
N THR A 80 -8.93 1.36 -7.65
CA THR A 80 -7.70 1.17 -6.85
C THR A 80 -6.83 0.05 -7.41
N ALA A 81 -7.41 -1.09 -7.80
CA ALA A 81 -6.66 -2.19 -8.39
C ALA A 81 -6.08 -1.85 -9.78
N MET A 82 -6.81 -1.08 -10.58
CA MET A 82 -6.34 -0.62 -11.88
C MET A 82 -5.19 0.39 -11.75
N ASP A 83 -5.24 1.29 -10.77
CA ASP A 83 -4.20 2.28 -10.54
C ASP A 83 -2.90 1.65 -10.06
N THR A 84 -2.95 0.68 -9.15
CA THR A 84 -1.74 -0.07 -8.75
C THR A 84 -1.17 -0.88 -9.91
N PHE A 85 -2.03 -1.50 -10.73
CA PHE A 85 -1.58 -2.18 -11.94
C PHE A 85 -0.87 -1.24 -12.92
N ARG A 86 -1.45 -0.08 -13.20
CA ARG A 86 -0.85 0.94 -14.09
C ARG A 86 0.48 1.44 -13.55
N ALA A 87 0.60 1.62 -12.24
CA ALA A 87 1.87 2.02 -11.61
C ALA A 87 2.97 0.97 -11.86
N VAL A 88 2.67 -0.32 -11.64
CA VAL A 88 3.62 -1.42 -11.91
C VAL A 88 3.93 -1.54 -13.41
N ALA A 89 2.94 -1.41 -14.28
CA ALA A 89 3.14 -1.47 -15.73
C ALA A 89 4.07 -0.34 -16.21
N ARG A 90 3.92 0.87 -15.65
CA ARG A 90 4.78 2.02 -15.92
C ARG A 90 6.23 1.74 -15.51
N GLU A 91 6.45 1.28 -14.29
CA GLU A 91 7.78 0.90 -13.78
C GLU A 91 8.49 -0.09 -14.72
N VAL A 92 7.78 -1.13 -15.17
CA VAL A 92 8.34 -2.15 -16.07
C VAL A 92 8.66 -1.59 -17.45
N THR A 93 7.79 -0.73 -17.97
CA THR A 93 7.96 -0.12 -19.30
C THR A 93 9.12 0.87 -19.30
N GLU A 94 9.22 1.71 -18.28
CA GLU A 94 10.31 2.67 -18.07
C GLU A 94 11.64 1.95 -17.83
N ALA A 95 11.66 0.90 -16.99
CA ALA A 95 12.85 0.07 -16.76
C ALA A 95 13.31 -0.68 -18.02
N ARG A 96 12.39 -0.98 -18.94
CA ARG A 96 12.75 -1.57 -20.25
C ARG A 96 13.35 -0.52 -21.18
N SER A 97 12.86 0.72 -21.14
CA SER A 97 13.39 1.82 -21.96
C SER A 97 14.80 2.27 -21.56
N THR A 98 15.21 2.08 -20.30
CA THR A 98 16.56 2.42 -19.81
C THR A 98 17.60 1.31 -20.01
N ARG A 99 17.18 0.12 -20.45
CA ARG A 99 18.07 -1.01 -20.78
C ARG A 99 18.37 -1.15 -22.28
N LEU A 100 17.83 -0.25 -23.11
CA LEU A 100 18.09 -0.11 -24.54
C LEU A 100 18.94 1.14 -24.77
#